data_AF-A4X030-F1
#
_entry.id   AF-A4X030-F1
#
_cell.length_a   1.000
_cell.length_b   1.000
_cell.length_c   1.000
_cell.angle_alpha   90.00
_cell.angle_beta   90.00
_cell.angle_gamma   90.00
#
_symmetry.space_group_name_H-M   'P 1'
#
loop_
_entity.id
_entity.type
_entity.pdbx_description
1 polymer ?
#
loop_
_entity_poly.entity_id
_entity_poly.type
_entity_poly.pdbx_seq_one_letter_code
_entity_poly.pdbx_strand_id
1 'polypeptide(L)'
;MTHHEIPYRTGRLVVLGDLHHDSHARRQRDPFETLAVGPDFWRDADALIIAGDLADVPKLNWPRALAFLSGRLPPERVFIVPGNHDYYMHTLDGDDVLRRLAEAAGARLLQKSELRHGKTRIFGCTLWTDFALAGRPEDAMEMARRRLHDYGRISKSDPDARLALDVEARRRFVPIVPEDTVAVHQDHRAWLAAALATPHFAGEAGRTIVVTHHGPHPATTGPVDELTPAFHSDLGDLIAAGRPAVWLFGHSHRRLAATVGTTEIRNVSIGYSGEVRGVDERPLIDLCQIAFDASIPAAPLAPEHPLRRWSAGQLTTAGACAALGLRDGAELLLAAGAAGVPMPRPSDAEIERQATLFDWLLSEATDAPLSAGAAASAEQLPGTVVSEEPARTTARAVPARSEPPEAERHARLRSLTLPVIDEGNIRAIRFSDVPADLRIDFERHMIGSACPVIGGEDHAYLHDWLLFLERHQAAAHDALWRVSLQLGAAGPADLDLADAPRLDDWVAVRDSRYGGCFLLGTPSGHPWCCGPVSTTSRLCGLDPDVRWARTVTRWYRLGSPSDMDSLIERWGPPVGRYRTHVLTLDEVQNIIATDRAQVRSHRRS
;
A
#
# COMPACT_ATOMS: atom_id res chain seq x y z
N MET A 1 -28.15 -14.75 -12.38
CA MET A 1 -27.39 -13.65 -11.77
C MET A 1 -28.35 -12.68 -11.12
N THR A 2 -28.09 -12.30 -9.87
CA THR A 2 -28.69 -11.10 -9.28
C THR A 2 -27.99 -9.87 -9.86
N HIS A 3 -28.75 -8.83 -10.16
CA HIS A 3 -28.22 -7.55 -10.65
C HIS A 3 -28.79 -6.39 -9.83
N HIS A 4 -28.09 -5.26 -9.84
CA HIS A 4 -28.56 -4.01 -9.25
C HIS A 4 -28.53 -2.89 -10.28
N GLU A 5 -29.63 -2.16 -10.41
CA GLU A 5 -29.72 -0.99 -11.28
C GLU A 5 -29.17 0.26 -10.57
N ILE A 6 -28.22 0.93 -11.21
CA ILE A 6 -27.76 2.28 -10.86
C ILE A 6 -28.63 3.26 -11.65
N PRO A 7 -29.44 4.11 -10.99
CA PRO A 7 -30.27 5.11 -11.68
C PRO A 7 -29.44 6.00 -12.61
N TYR A 8 -29.87 6.12 -13.86
CA TYR A 8 -29.22 6.97 -14.86
C TYR A 8 -29.68 8.42 -14.70
N ARG A 9 -28.79 9.33 -14.26
CA ARG A 9 -29.08 10.77 -14.13
C ARG A 9 -28.15 11.60 -15.00
N THR A 10 -26.87 11.23 -15.06
CA THR A 10 -25.81 11.95 -15.78
C THR A 10 -25.04 11.04 -16.74
N GLY A 11 -24.98 9.74 -16.47
CA GLY A 11 -24.11 8.82 -17.19
C GLY A 11 -22.63 8.89 -16.76
N ARG A 12 -22.31 9.47 -15.59
CA ARG A 12 -20.95 9.47 -15.03
C ARG A 12 -20.84 8.45 -13.91
N LEU A 13 -20.01 7.43 -14.12
CA LEU A 13 -19.57 6.52 -13.05
C LEU A 13 -18.14 6.86 -12.65
N VAL A 14 -17.86 6.79 -11.35
CA VAL A 14 -16.52 6.95 -10.78
C VAL A 14 -16.07 5.60 -10.21
N VAL A 15 -14.85 5.16 -10.52
CA VAL A 15 -14.26 3.92 -10.04
C VAL A 15 -12.88 4.22 -9.46
N LEU A 16 -12.67 3.94 -8.18
CA LEU A 16 -11.44 4.23 -7.44
C LEU A 16 -11.01 2.97 -6.69
N GLY A 17 -9.74 2.60 -6.71
CA GLY A 17 -9.19 1.51 -5.90
C GLY A 17 -8.38 2.04 -4.72
N ASP A 18 -8.11 1.19 -3.74
CA ASP A 18 -7.04 1.39 -2.78
C ASP A 18 -7.20 2.68 -1.97
N LEU A 19 -8.41 2.87 -1.45
CA LEU A 19 -8.75 4.04 -0.64
C LEU A 19 -7.93 4.05 0.65
N HIS A 20 -7.63 2.87 1.22
CA HIS A 20 -6.85 2.69 2.46
C HIS A 20 -7.23 3.71 3.52
N HIS A 21 -8.55 3.89 3.75
CA HIS A 21 -9.10 5.04 4.46
C HIS A 21 -8.50 5.18 5.87
N ASP A 22 -8.28 4.08 6.57
CA ASP A 22 -7.64 4.05 7.88
C ASP A 22 -6.18 4.56 7.84
N SER A 23 -5.44 4.35 6.75
CA SER A 23 -4.05 4.81 6.57
C SER A 23 -3.97 6.32 6.31
N HIS A 24 -4.96 6.90 5.61
CA HIS A 24 -5.09 8.34 5.38
C HIS A 24 -5.66 9.08 6.59
N ALA A 25 -6.68 8.52 7.25
CA ALA A 25 -7.26 9.05 8.49
C ALA A 25 -6.20 9.18 9.60
N ARG A 26 -5.35 8.16 9.77
CA ARG A 26 -4.18 8.17 10.67
C ARG A 26 -3.13 9.24 10.34
N ARG A 27 -3.15 9.80 9.14
CA ARG A 27 -2.28 10.90 8.70
C ARG A 27 -3.00 12.25 8.61
N GLN A 28 -4.28 12.32 8.99
CA GLN A 28 -5.14 13.49 8.82
C GLN A 28 -5.18 14.02 7.37
N ARG A 29 -5.12 13.13 6.38
CA ARG A 29 -5.20 13.48 4.95
C ARG A 29 -6.51 13.04 4.33
N ASP A 30 -7.02 13.84 3.40
CA ASP A 30 -8.12 13.42 2.54
C ASP A 30 -7.53 12.58 1.37
N PRO A 31 -7.91 11.30 1.22
CA PRO A 31 -7.44 10.48 0.10
C PRO A 31 -7.76 11.10 -1.28
N PHE A 32 -8.79 11.94 -1.37
CA PHE A 32 -9.21 12.62 -2.59
C PHE A 32 -8.46 13.92 -2.90
N GLU A 33 -7.55 14.38 -2.02
CA GLU A 33 -6.71 15.56 -2.27
C GLU A 33 -5.96 15.45 -3.61
N THR A 34 -5.46 14.25 -3.94
CA THR A 34 -4.73 13.97 -5.19
C THR A 34 -5.59 13.90 -6.45
N LEU A 35 -6.92 13.93 -6.33
CA LEU A 35 -7.83 14.07 -7.48
C LEU A 35 -7.99 15.54 -7.92
N ALA A 36 -7.72 16.51 -7.02
CA ALA A 36 -7.92 17.94 -7.26
C ALA A 36 -9.33 18.34 -7.78
N VAL A 37 -10.37 17.60 -7.36
CA VAL A 37 -11.75 17.77 -7.82
C VAL A 37 -12.60 18.65 -6.91
N GLY A 38 -13.46 19.47 -7.50
CA GLY A 38 -14.47 20.25 -6.78
C GLY A 38 -15.72 19.43 -6.37
N PRO A 39 -16.64 19.99 -5.58
CA PRO A 39 -17.84 19.29 -5.09
C PRO A 39 -18.74 18.71 -6.19
N ASP A 40 -18.79 19.35 -7.37
CA ASP A 40 -19.65 18.93 -8.48
C ASP A 40 -19.23 17.56 -9.06
N PHE A 41 -17.94 17.21 -8.97
CA PHE A 41 -17.45 15.88 -9.36
C PHE A 41 -18.20 14.74 -8.62
N TRP A 42 -18.49 14.93 -7.34
CA TRP A 42 -19.25 13.95 -6.55
C TRP A 42 -20.76 14.10 -6.78
N ARG A 43 -21.25 15.32 -6.98
CA ARG A 43 -22.67 15.64 -7.20
C ARG A 43 -23.25 14.96 -8.44
N ASP A 44 -22.54 15.06 -9.57
CA ASP A 44 -22.98 14.49 -10.85
C ASP A 44 -22.46 13.06 -11.09
N ALA A 45 -21.91 12.39 -10.08
CA ALA A 45 -21.64 10.96 -10.13
C ALA A 45 -22.93 10.14 -9.87
N ASP A 46 -23.27 9.26 -10.80
CA ASP A 46 -24.40 8.34 -10.65
C ASP A 46 -24.06 7.15 -9.74
N ALA A 47 -22.79 6.75 -9.69
CA ALA A 47 -22.25 5.85 -8.66
C ALA A 47 -20.75 6.04 -8.43
N LEU A 48 -20.31 5.61 -7.24
CA LEU A 48 -18.92 5.36 -6.89
C LEU A 48 -18.72 3.85 -6.69
N ILE A 49 -17.78 3.27 -7.43
CA ILE A 49 -17.36 1.87 -7.26
C ILE A 49 -15.95 1.85 -6.67
N ILE A 50 -15.78 1.18 -5.52
CA ILE A 50 -14.48 0.95 -4.90
C ILE A 50 -13.91 -0.38 -5.41
N ALA A 51 -12.75 -0.33 -6.07
CA ALA A 51 -12.04 -1.47 -6.67
C ALA A 51 -11.09 -2.16 -5.67
N GLY A 52 -11.63 -2.49 -4.49
CA GLY A 52 -10.90 -3.09 -3.37
C GLY A 52 -10.11 -2.10 -2.50
N ASP A 53 -9.69 -2.62 -1.35
CA ASP A 53 -8.89 -1.97 -0.33
C ASP A 53 -9.53 -0.68 0.19
N LEU A 54 -10.75 -0.84 0.72
CA LEU A 54 -11.47 0.23 1.41
C LEU A 54 -10.76 0.58 2.73
N ALA A 55 -10.46 -0.42 3.57
CA ALA A 55 -9.67 -0.29 4.80
C ALA A 55 -9.30 -1.65 5.44
N ASP A 56 -8.13 -1.70 6.12
CA ASP A 56 -7.75 -2.81 7.01
C ASP A 56 -8.80 -3.06 8.11
N VAL A 57 -8.95 -4.30 8.60
CA VAL A 57 -9.81 -4.64 9.77
C VAL A 57 -11.27 -4.22 9.53
N PRO A 58 -11.98 -4.86 8.59
CA PRO A 58 -13.25 -4.38 8.03
C PRO A 58 -14.33 -4.17 9.10
N LYS A 59 -14.44 -5.09 10.07
CA LYS A 59 -15.39 -5.02 11.21
C LYS A 59 -15.36 -3.67 11.94
N LEU A 60 -14.23 -2.97 11.93
CA LEU A 60 -14.02 -1.68 12.59
C LEU A 60 -13.99 -0.51 11.61
N ASN A 61 -13.24 -0.64 10.51
CA ASN A 61 -12.92 0.51 9.67
C ASN A 61 -13.84 0.69 8.46
N TRP A 62 -14.54 -0.35 7.97
CA TRP A 62 -15.54 -0.17 6.92
C TRP A 62 -16.65 0.81 7.32
N PRO A 63 -17.28 0.72 8.52
CA PRO A 63 -18.27 1.71 8.94
C PRO A 63 -17.75 3.15 8.93
N ARG A 64 -16.46 3.36 9.26
CA ARG A 64 -15.81 4.68 9.27
C ARG A 64 -15.54 5.19 7.85
N ALA A 65 -15.00 4.33 6.98
CA ALA A 65 -14.75 4.65 5.58
C ALA A 65 -16.06 4.96 4.84
N LEU A 66 -17.12 4.20 5.08
CA LEU A 66 -18.44 4.41 4.48
C LEU A 66 -19.11 5.69 5.01
N ALA A 67 -18.95 6.02 6.30
CA ALA A 67 -19.39 7.30 6.86
C ALA A 67 -18.63 8.50 6.25
N PHE A 68 -17.33 8.35 5.98
CA PHE A 68 -16.54 9.34 5.25
C PHE A 68 -17.02 9.51 3.79
N LEU A 69 -17.25 8.41 3.06
CA LEU A 69 -17.78 8.45 1.69
C LEU A 69 -19.18 9.07 1.60
N SER A 70 -20.01 8.89 2.64
CA SER A 70 -21.33 9.54 2.77
C SER A 70 -21.25 11.07 2.73
N GLY A 71 -20.10 11.66 3.09
CA GLY A 71 -19.82 13.09 2.99
C GLY A 71 -19.50 13.58 1.57
N ARG A 72 -19.48 12.68 0.57
CA ARG A 72 -19.24 12.98 -0.86
C ARG A 72 -20.46 12.65 -1.71
N LEU A 73 -21.03 11.46 -1.54
CA LEU A 73 -22.12 10.93 -2.37
C LEU A 73 -23.05 10.06 -1.50
N PRO A 74 -24.38 10.04 -1.74
CA PRO A 74 -25.31 9.23 -0.95
C PRO A 74 -24.95 7.73 -0.90
N PRO A 75 -25.02 7.06 0.26
CA PRO A 75 -24.50 5.70 0.43
C PRO A 75 -25.06 4.68 -0.56
N GLU A 76 -26.30 4.84 -0.99
CA GLU A 76 -26.99 3.90 -1.89
C GLU A 76 -26.40 3.82 -3.31
N ARG A 77 -25.47 4.73 -3.65
CA ARG A 77 -24.68 4.69 -4.90
C ARG A 77 -23.20 4.37 -4.67
N VAL A 78 -22.82 3.91 -3.47
CA VAL A 78 -21.49 3.36 -3.17
C VAL A 78 -21.52 1.83 -3.29
N PHE A 79 -20.65 1.30 -4.13
CA PHE A 79 -20.47 -0.14 -4.37
C PHE A 79 -19.02 -0.53 -4.08
N ILE A 80 -18.79 -1.67 -3.42
CA ILE A 80 -17.44 -2.10 -3.01
C ILE A 80 -17.15 -3.50 -3.54
N VAL A 81 -16.19 -3.63 -4.45
CA VAL A 81 -15.46 -4.88 -4.69
C VAL A 81 -14.47 -5.03 -3.53
N PRO A 82 -14.33 -6.18 -2.85
CA PRO A 82 -13.30 -6.36 -1.82
C PRO A 82 -11.89 -6.44 -2.41
N GLY A 83 -10.90 -5.89 -1.71
CA GLY A 83 -9.46 -6.12 -1.95
C GLY A 83 -8.84 -7.08 -0.93
N ASN A 84 -7.51 -7.22 -0.91
CA ASN A 84 -6.84 -8.11 0.05
C ASN A 84 -6.83 -7.51 1.47
N HIS A 85 -6.72 -6.19 1.62
CA HIS A 85 -6.74 -5.53 2.93
C HIS A 85 -8.12 -5.58 3.60
N ASP A 86 -9.20 -5.67 2.80
CA ASP A 86 -10.56 -5.84 3.32
C ASP A 86 -10.78 -7.21 4.00
N TYR A 87 -9.84 -8.14 3.90
CA TYR A 87 -9.81 -9.40 4.66
C TYR A 87 -8.78 -9.42 5.81
N TYR A 88 -8.02 -8.34 6.04
CA TYR A 88 -7.02 -8.29 7.11
C TYR A 88 -7.69 -8.35 8.49
N MET A 89 -7.19 -9.24 9.36
CA MET A 89 -7.81 -9.59 10.64
C MET A 89 -9.25 -10.13 10.47
N HIS A 90 -9.51 -10.81 9.35
CA HIS A 90 -10.78 -11.42 8.98
C HIS A 90 -10.53 -12.76 8.24
N THR A 91 -11.58 -13.43 7.74
CA THR A 91 -11.44 -14.69 6.99
C THR A 91 -11.57 -14.50 5.48
N LEU A 92 -10.88 -15.32 4.69
CA LEU A 92 -10.90 -15.25 3.22
C LEU A 92 -12.28 -15.56 2.60
N ASP A 93 -13.12 -16.33 3.30
CA ASP A 93 -14.52 -16.62 2.96
C ASP A 93 -15.50 -15.60 3.59
N GLY A 94 -14.98 -14.52 4.17
CA GLY A 94 -15.71 -13.60 5.05
C GLY A 94 -16.68 -12.62 4.38
N ASP A 95 -17.03 -12.83 3.11
CA ASP A 95 -17.85 -11.94 2.27
C ASP A 95 -19.21 -11.60 2.88
N ASP A 96 -19.81 -12.53 3.62
CA ASP A 96 -21.10 -12.33 4.29
C ASP A 96 -21.03 -11.25 5.39
N VAL A 97 -19.88 -11.09 6.04
CA VAL A 97 -19.64 -10.00 7.01
C VAL A 97 -19.45 -8.69 6.26
N LEU A 98 -18.65 -8.68 5.19
CA LEU A 98 -18.41 -7.49 4.36
C LEU A 98 -19.74 -6.96 3.77
N ARG A 99 -20.59 -7.86 3.28
CA ARG A 99 -21.92 -7.51 2.76
C ARG A 99 -22.79 -6.84 3.82
N ARG A 100 -22.89 -7.42 5.02
CA ARG A 100 -23.65 -6.82 6.13
C ARG A 100 -23.09 -5.47 6.58
N LEU A 101 -21.77 -5.28 6.56
CA LEU A 101 -21.14 -3.99 6.91
C LEU A 101 -21.46 -2.91 5.87
N ALA A 102 -21.42 -3.25 4.57
CA ALA A 102 -21.84 -2.34 3.50
C ALA A 102 -23.33 -1.99 3.59
N GLU A 103 -24.19 -3.00 3.70
CA GLU A 103 -25.65 -2.85 3.78
C GLU A 103 -26.08 -2.03 5.01
N ALA A 104 -25.43 -2.22 6.16
CA ALA A 104 -25.70 -1.44 7.38
C ALA A 104 -25.37 0.05 7.23
N ALA A 105 -24.45 0.42 6.33
CA ALA A 105 -24.16 1.81 5.97
C ALA A 105 -24.99 2.32 4.78
N GLY A 106 -25.84 1.48 4.17
CA GLY A 106 -26.60 1.79 2.96
C GLY A 106 -25.86 1.56 1.64
N ALA A 107 -24.59 1.14 1.68
CA ALA A 107 -23.77 0.79 0.53
C ALA A 107 -23.99 -0.69 0.11
N ARG A 108 -23.32 -1.14 -0.97
CA ARG A 108 -23.50 -2.50 -1.51
C ARG A 108 -22.18 -3.21 -1.83
N LEU A 109 -22.14 -4.53 -1.63
CA LEU A 109 -21.00 -5.36 -2.03
C LEU A 109 -21.12 -5.79 -3.51
N LEU A 110 -20.05 -5.59 -4.28
CA LEU A 110 -19.89 -5.99 -5.68
C LEU A 110 -18.90 -7.16 -5.79
N GLN A 111 -19.25 -8.27 -5.15
CA GLN A 111 -18.48 -9.52 -5.22
C GLN A 111 -19.29 -10.57 -5.99
N LYS A 112 -18.75 -11.02 -7.13
CA LYS A 112 -19.38 -11.98 -8.05
C LYS A 112 -20.80 -11.58 -8.46
N SER A 113 -21.04 -10.27 -8.66
CA SER A 113 -22.35 -9.70 -9.03
C SER A 113 -22.28 -8.72 -10.20
N GLU A 114 -23.46 -8.35 -10.74
CA GLU A 114 -23.65 -7.47 -11.89
C GLU A 114 -24.32 -6.16 -11.44
N LEU A 115 -23.76 -5.01 -11.83
CA LEU A 115 -24.46 -3.73 -11.83
C LEU A 115 -24.91 -3.38 -13.24
N ARG A 116 -26.01 -2.65 -13.36
CA ARG A 116 -26.52 -2.12 -14.61
C ARG A 116 -26.67 -0.62 -14.54
N HIS A 117 -26.42 0.04 -15.65
CA HIS A 117 -26.52 1.49 -15.75
C HIS A 117 -26.78 1.90 -17.21
N GLY A 118 -28.02 2.25 -17.53
CA GLY A 118 -28.44 2.53 -18.90
C GLY A 118 -28.28 1.31 -19.81
N LYS A 119 -27.34 1.37 -20.76
CA LYS A 119 -26.97 0.23 -21.65
C LYS A 119 -25.70 -0.49 -21.21
N THR A 120 -25.17 -0.18 -20.03
CA THR A 120 -23.91 -0.73 -19.53
C THR A 120 -24.17 -1.82 -18.49
N ARG A 121 -23.45 -2.95 -18.57
CA ARG A 121 -23.29 -3.90 -17.45
C ARG A 121 -21.88 -3.79 -16.86
N ILE A 122 -21.77 -3.84 -15.55
CA ILE A 122 -20.51 -3.83 -14.81
C ILE A 122 -20.44 -5.11 -13.98
N PHE A 123 -19.43 -5.94 -14.21
CA PHE A 123 -19.13 -7.10 -13.36
C PHE A 123 -18.02 -6.76 -12.38
N GLY A 124 -18.12 -7.23 -11.13
CA GLY A 124 -17.01 -7.08 -10.19
C GLY A 124 -16.74 -8.28 -9.29
N CYS A 125 -15.45 -8.48 -9.01
CA CYS A 125 -14.93 -9.48 -8.05
C CYS A 125 -13.49 -9.14 -7.64
N THR A 126 -13.03 -9.58 -6.46
CA THR A 126 -11.64 -9.37 -5.97
C THR A 126 -10.57 -9.91 -6.94
N LEU A 127 -10.95 -10.91 -7.75
CA LEU A 127 -10.15 -11.69 -8.69
C LEU A 127 -9.00 -12.53 -8.08
N TRP A 128 -8.18 -12.01 -7.15
CA TRP A 128 -6.91 -12.66 -6.75
C TRP A 128 -6.02 -13.01 -7.96
N THR A 129 -4.99 -13.83 -7.78
CA THR A 129 -4.05 -14.21 -8.86
C THR A 129 -3.77 -15.71 -8.89
N ASP A 130 -3.31 -16.18 -10.05
CA ASP A 130 -2.81 -17.54 -10.30
C ASP A 130 -1.28 -17.67 -10.10
N PHE A 131 -0.58 -16.57 -9.78
CA PHE A 131 0.88 -16.47 -9.68
C PHE A 131 1.66 -16.84 -10.96
N ALA A 132 0.97 -17.08 -12.08
CA ALA A 132 1.55 -17.69 -13.27
C ALA A 132 2.25 -16.69 -14.20
N LEU A 133 2.11 -15.38 -13.97
CA LEU A 133 2.59 -14.29 -14.82
C LEU A 133 4.07 -14.41 -15.24
N ALA A 134 4.93 -14.89 -14.34
CA ALA A 134 6.37 -15.07 -14.59
C ALA A 134 6.75 -16.51 -15.04
N GLY A 135 5.77 -17.38 -15.31
CA GLY A 135 5.97 -18.78 -15.68
C GLY A 135 6.52 -19.68 -14.57
N ARG A 136 6.54 -19.20 -13.32
CA ARG A 136 7.09 -19.89 -12.14
C ARG A 136 6.16 -19.73 -10.91
N PRO A 137 4.92 -20.26 -10.97
CA PRO A 137 3.92 -20.01 -9.93
C PRO A 137 4.34 -20.51 -8.55
N GLU A 138 5.09 -21.61 -8.44
CA GLU A 138 5.57 -22.15 -7.16
C GLU A 138 6.52 -21.17 -6.45
N ASP A 139 7.47 -20.59 -7.18
CA ASP A 139 8.41 -19.59 -6.65
C ASP A 139 7.68 -18.31 -6.25
N ALA A 140 6.74 -17.85 -7.08
CA ALA A 140 5.98 -16.62 -6.84
C ALA A 140 4.98 -16.76 -5.67
N MET A 141 4.26 -17.88 -5.58
CA MET A 141 3.44 -18.23 -4.41
C MET A 141 4.30 -18.25 -3.15
N GLU A 142 5.42 -18.96 -3.19
CA GLU A 142 6.28 -19.07 -2.03
C GLU A 142 6.93 -17.71 -1.68
N MET A 143 7.23 -16.83 -2.64
CA MET A 143 7.65 -15.44 -2.37
C MET A 143 6.52 -14.60 -1.75
N ALA A 144 5.28 -14.77 -2.22
CA ALA A 144 4.10 -14.08 -1.71
C ALA A 144 3.82 -14.48 -0.26
N ARG A 145 3.81 -15.78 0.05
CA ARG A 145 3.68 -16.36 1.41
C ARG A 145 4.65 -15.76 2.42
N ARG A 146 5.81 -15.30 1.93
CA ARG A 146 6.94 -14.79 2.71
C ARG A 146 6.90 -13.30 2.96
N ARG A 147 6.59 -12.52 1.92
CA ARG A 147 6.72 -11.04 1.93
C ARG A 147 5.40 -10.29 2.01
N LEU A 148 4.28 -10.90 1.60
CA LEU A 148 2.97 -10.25 1.68
C LEU A 148 2.30 -10.50 3.03
N HIS A 149 1.69 -9.47 3.60
CA HIS A 149 1.04 -9.55 4.91
C HIS A 149 -0.26 -10.38 4.90
N ASP A 150 -0.84 -10.62 3.73
CA ASP A 150 -2.04 -11.42 3.48
C ASP A 150 -1.97 -12.77 4.21
N TYR A 151 -0.89 -13.53 3.96
CA TYR A 151 -0.61 -14.86 4.52
C TYR A 151 -0.18 -14.84 6.00
N GLY A 152 -0.17 -13.67 6.63
CA GLY A 152 0.02 -13.50 8.07
C GLY A 152 -1.19 -12.86 8.78
N ARG A 153 -2.10 -12.21 8.06
CA ARG A 153 -3.20 -11.40 8.60
C ARG A 153 -4.59 -11.89 8.25
N ILE A 154 -4.75 -12.70 7.20
CA ILE A 154 -6.02 -13.32 6.80
C ILE A 154 -6.06 -14.75 7.34
N SER A 155 -7.18 -15.12 7.98
CA SER A 155 -7.39 -16.44 8.59
C SER A 155 -8.22 -17.37 7.70
N LYS A 156 -8.08 -18.67 7.89
CA LYS A 156 -9.00 -19.69 7.35
C LYS A 156 -10.26 -19.89 8.19
N SER A 157 -10.29 -19.43 9.44
CA SER A 157 -11.36 -19.80 10.39
C SER A 157 -11.57 -18.83 11.55
N ASP A 158 -10.59 -18.73 12.46
CA ASP A 158 -10.64 -17.84 13.64
C ASP A 158 -9.64 -16.69 13.42
N PRO A 159 -10.09 -15.50 12.98
CA PRO A 159 -9.22 -14.34 12.82
C PRO A 159 -8.95 -13.64 14.16
N ASP A 160 -9.91 -13.71 15.09
CA ASP A 160 -9.85 -13.03 16.38
C ASP A 160 -8.83 -13.72 17.31
N ALA A 161 -8.55 -15.02 17.10
CA ALA A 161 -7.45 -15.77 17.73
C ALA A 161 -6.07 -15.11 17.58
N ARG A 162 -5.78 -14.38 16.49
CA ARG A 162 -4.51 -13.65 16.34
C ARG A 162 -4.30 -12.62 17.44
N LEU A 163 -5.39 -12.10 18.00
CA LEU A 163 -5.42 -11.11 19.07
C LEU A 163 -5.54 -11.75 20.47
N ALA A 164 -5.61 -13.08 20.60
CA ALA A 164 -5.76 -13.73 21.90
C ALA A 164 -4.55 -13.45 22.81
N LEU A 165 -4.73 -13.57 24.14
CA LEU A 165 -3.65 -13.30 25.10
C LEU A 165 -2.84 -14.56 25.40
N ASP A 166 -3.52 -15.69 25.59
CA ASP A 166 -2.89 -16.97 25.82
C ASP A 166 -2.38 -17.61 24.51
N VAL A 167 -1.31 -18.38 24.64
CA VAL A 167 -0.63 -19.00 23.49
C VAL A 167 -1.50 -20.06 22.82
N GLU A 168 -2.38 -20.73 23.55
CA GLU A 168 -3.16 -21.84 23.02
C GLU A 168 -4.33 -21.35 22.16
N ALA A 169 -5.04 -20.31 22.60
CA ALA A 169 -6.02 -19.61 21.77
C ALA A 169 -5.37 -19.01 20.51
N ARG A 170 -4.14 -18.47 20.60
CA ARG A 170 -3.41 -18.01 19.39
C ARG A 170 -3.16 -19.10 18.37
N ARG A 171 -3.03 -20.38 18.77
CA ARG A 171 -2.88 -21.51 17.82
C ARG A 171 -4.13 -21.76 16.97
N ARG A 172 -5.30 -21.22 17.34
CA ARG A 172 -6.51 -21.30 16.51
C ARG A 172 -6.45 -20.39 15.28
N PHE A 173 -5.57 -19.40 15.26
CA PHE A 173 -5.33 -18.61 14.05
C PHE A 173 -4.57 -19.46 13.03
N VAL A 174 -5.30 -19.92 12.01
CA VAL A 174 -4.73 -20.64 10.87
C VAL A 174 -4.61 -19.65 9.72
N PRO A 175 -3.39 -19.17 9.38
CA PRO A 175 -3.22 -18.28 8.23
C PRO A 175 -3.62 -18.96 6.92
N ILE A 176 -4.08 -18.16 5.97
CA ILE A 176 -4.18 -18.62 4.58
C ILE A 176 -2.80 -18.86 3.97
N VAL A 177 -2.77 -19.64 2.89
CA VAL A 177 -1.61 -19.87 2.04
C VAL A 177 -1.97 -19.50 0.58
N PRO A 178 -0.98 -19.21 -0.30
CA PRO A 178 -1.24 -18.80 -1.69
C PRO A 178 -2.13 -19.77 -2.48
N GLU A 179 -2.11 -21.06 -2.17
CA GLU A 179 -2.96 -22.06 -2.79
C GLU A 179 -4.45 -21.82 -2.49
N ASP A 180 -4.79 -21.19 -1.35
CA ASP A 180 -6.17 -20.77 -1.05
C ASP A 180 -6.58 -19.58 -1.94
N THR A 181 -5.70 -18.60 -2.17
CA THR A 181 -6.00 -17.44 -3.02
C THR A 181 -6.02 -17.81 -4.51
N VAL A 182 -5.20 -18.78 -4.94
CA VAL A 182 -5.31 -19.42 -6.26
C VAL A 182 -6.67 -20.11 -6.44
N ALA A 183 -7.18 -20.81 -5.42
CA ALA A 183 -8.50 -21.44 -5.50
C ALA A 183 -9.62 -20.40 -5.65
N VAL A 184 -9.55 -19.28 -4.91
CA VAL A 184 -10.48 -18.15 -5.09
C VAL A 184 -10.32 -17.51 -6.47
N HIS A 185 -9.10 -17.37 -6.99
CA HIS A 185 -8.86 -16.86 -8.34
C HIS A 185 -9.51 -17.74 -9.41
N GLN A 186 -9.36 -19.06 -9.31
CA GLN A 186 -9.97 -20.00 -10.26
C GLN A 186 -11.50 -19.91 -10.25
N ASP A 187 -12.13 -19.81 -9.07
CA ASP A 187 -13.58 -19.61 -8.93
C ASP A 187 -14.05 -18.24 -9.47
N HIS A 188 -13.33 -17.15 -9.16
CA HIS A 188 -13.63 -15.81 -9.66
C HIS A 188 -13.48 -15.71 -11.18
N ARG A 189 -12.39 -16.25 -11.74
CA ARG A 189 -12.16 -16.32 -13.19
C ARG A 189 -13.23 -17.15 -13.89
N ALA A 190 -13.60 -18.31 -13.34
CA ALA A 190 -14.66 -19.16 -13.90
C ALA A 190 -16.03 -18.46 -13.90
N TRP A 191 -16.39 -17.80 -12.79
CA TRP A 191 -17.60 -16.99 -12.69
C TRP A 191 -17.60 -15.84 -13.72
N LEU A 192 -16.49 -15.10 -13.84
CA LEU A 192 -16.38 -13.96 -14.74
C LEU A 192 -16.43 -14.40 -16.22
N ALA A 193 -15.81 -15.52 -16.57
CA ALA A 193 -15.90 -16.12 -17.90
C ALA A 193 -17.35 -16.51 -18.25
N ALA A 194 -18.05 -17.17 -17.33
CA ALA A 194 -19.47 -17.49 -17.52
C ALA A 194 -20.34 -16.23 -17.65
N ALA A 195 -20.06 -15.19 -16.86
CA ALA A 195 -20.77 -13.91 -16.88
C ALA A 195 -20.58 -13.17 -18.22
N LEU A 196 -19.33 -13.04 -18.69
CA LEU A 196 -19.00 -12.38 -19.96
C LEU A 196 -19.62 -13.10 -21.15
N ALA A 197 -19.68 -14.44 -21.13
CA ALA A 197 -20.32 -15.25 -22.16
C ALA A 197 -21.85 -15.13 -22.21
N THR A 198 -22.51 -14.55 -21.19
CA THR A 198 -23.96 -14.30 -21.27
C THR A 198 -24.29 -13.21 -22.30
N PRO A 199 -25.36 -13.37 -23.11
CA PRO A 199 -25.82 -12.33 -24.02
C PRO A 199 -26.05 -10.99 -23.31
N HIS A 200 -25.62 -9.89 -23.92
CA HIS A 200 -25.76 -8.57 -23.34
C HIS A 200 -27.23 -8.13 -23.30
N PHE A 201 -27.73 -7.65 -22.16
CA PHE A 201 -29.14 -7.27 -22.00
C PHE A 201 -29.59 -6.17 -22.98
N ALA A 202 -28.70 -5.23 -23.31
CA ALA A 202 -28.89 -4.18 -24.30
C ALA A 202 -28.46 -4.56 -25.76
N GLY A 203 -28.19 -5.83 -26.05
CA GLY A 203 -27.75 -6.30 -27.37
C GLY A 203 -26.42 -5.68 -27.82
N GLU A 204 -26.29 -5.45 -29.13
CA GLU A 204 -25.08 -4.87 -29.76
C GLU A 204 -24.76 -3.44 -29.30
N ALA A 205 -25.76 -2.68 -28.84
CA ALA A 205 -25.58 -1.35 -28.26
C ALA A 205 -25.13 -1.39 -26.79
N GLY A 206 -24.80 -2.58 -26.27
CA GLY A 206 -24.42 -2.84 -24.90
C GLY A 206 -22.93 -2.64 -24.63
N ARG A 207 -22.60 -2.01 -23.49
CA ARG A 207 -21.22 -1.83 -23.03
C ARG A 207 -20.95 -2.72 -21.82
N THR A 208 -19.98 -3.62 -21.91
CA THR A 208 -19.53 -4.40 -20.74
C THR A 208 -18.31 -3.74 -20.11
N ILE A 209 -18.31 -3.65 -18.78
CA ILE A 209 -17.20 -3.17 -17.98
C ILE A 209 -16.88 -4.23 -16.92
N VAL A 210 -15.59 -4.38 -16.59
CA VAL A 210 -15.14 -5.25 -15.50
C VAL A 210 -14.40 -4.39 -14.48
N VAL A 211 -14.65 -4.64 -13.19
CA VAL A 211 -13.92 -4.02 -12.07
C VAL A 211 -13.36 -5.13 -11.19
N THR A 212 -12.04 -5.23 -11.08
CA THR A 212 -11.38 -6.17 -10.18
C THR A 212 -10.52 -5.44 -9.15
N HIS A 213 -10.05 -6.12 -8.13
CA HIS A 213 -8.99 -5.55 -7.29
C HIS A 213 -7.62 -5.84 -7.91
N HIS A 214 -7.31 -7.12 -8.13
CA HIS A 214 -6.05 -7.56 -8.74
C HIS A 214 -6.01 -7.28 -10.24
N GLY A 215 -4.80 -7.13 -10.79
CA GLY A 215 -4.55 -6.72 -12.17
C GLY A 215 -4.76 -7.84 -13.20
N PRO A 216 -5.39 -7.56 -14.35
CA PRO A 216 -5.81 -8.60 -15.29
C PRO A 216 -4.82 -8.90 -16.42
N HIS A 217 -3.73 -8.13 -16.58
CA HIS A 217 -2.84 -8.27 -17.74
C HIS A 217 -1.42 -7.71 -17.50
N PRO A 218 -0.36 -8.32 -18.06
CA PRO A 218 1.02 -7.83 -17.93
C PRO A 218 1.25 -6.39 -18.43
N ALA A 219 0.47 -5.91 -19.40
CA ALA A 219 0.64 -4.57 -19.98
C ALA A 219 0.44 -3.40 -18.99
N THR A 220 -0.10 -3.63 -17.80
CA THR A 220 -0.28 -2.61 -16.74
C THR A 220 0.55 -2.87 -15.48
N THR A 221 1.50 -3.80 -15.52
CA THR A 221 2.38 -4.14 -14.38
C THR A 221 3.53 -3.15 -14.18
N GLY A 222 4.09 -2.63 -15.29
CA GLY A 222 5.43 -2.01 -15.32
C GLY A 222 6.55 -3.05 -15.26
N PRO A 223 7.77 -2.72 -14.77
CA PRO A 223 8.81 -3.71 -14.58
C PRO A 223 8.37 -4.82 -13.62
N VAL A 224 8.53 -6.07 -14.07
CA VAL A 224 8.14 -7.29 -13.35
C VAL A 224 9.24 -7.70 -12.38
N ASP A 225 8.87 -7.93 -11.12
CA ASP A 225 9.74 -8.43 -10.06
C ASP A 225 9.22 -9.76 -9.46
N GLU A 226 9.83 -10.22 -8.37
CA GLU A 226 9.49 -11.49 -7.69
C GLU A 226 8.08 -11.51 -7.06
N LEU A 227 7.43 -10.35 -6.88
CA LEU A 227 6.11 -10.22 -6.26
C LEU A 227 5.01 -9.81 -7.24
N THR A 228 5.37 -9.25 -8.39
CA THR A 228 4.42 -8.83 -9.43
C THR A 228 3.39 -9.92 -9.83
N PRO A 229 3.73 -11.23 -9.91
CA PRO A 229 2.74 -12.28 -10.17
C PRO A 229 1.69 -12.48 -9.07
N ALA A 230 1.95 -12.02 -7.84
CA ALA A 230 0.95 -12.00 -6.78
C ALA A 230 -0.10 -10.90 -7.02
N PHE A 231 0.27 -9.84 -7.75
CA PHE A 231 -0.55 -8.65 -7.96
C PHE A 231 -1.30 -8.66 -9.30
N HIS A 232 -0.78 -9.38 -10.30
CA HIS A 232 -1.35 -9.50 -11.64
C HIS A 232 -1.30 -10.93 -12.18
N SER A 233 -2.34 -11.33 -12.90
CA SER A 233 -2.36 -12.50 -13.79
C SER A 233 -2.39 -12.06 -15.26
N ASP A 234 -2.18 -12.99 -16.19
CA ASP A 234 -2.44 -12.76 -17.62
C ASP A 234 -3.80 -13.35 -18.01
N LEU A 235 -4.80 -12.48 -18.16
CA LEU A 235 -6.15 -12.82 -18.60
C LEU A 235 -6.42 -12.38 -20.05
N GLY A 236 -5.37 -12.30 -20.89
CA GLY A 236 -5.49 -11.97 -22.31
C GLY A 236 -6.48 -12.86 -23.07
N ASP A 237 -6.62 -14.13 -22.67
CA ASP A 237 -7.59 -15.08 -23.22
C ASP A 237 -9.05 -14.66 -22.93
N LEU A 238 -9.33 -14.27 -21.68
CA LEU A 238 -10.63 -13.84 -21.20
C LEU A 238 -11.01 -12.46 -21.76
N ILE A 239 -10.02 -11.58 -21.92
CA ILE A 239 -10.17 -10.29 -22.60
C ILE A 239 -10.53 -10.52 -24.08
N ALA A 240 -9.80 -11.40 -24.78
CA ALA A 240 -10.07 -11.70 -26.19
C ALA A 240 -11.45 -12.34 -26.41
N ALA A 241 -11.90 -13.22 -25.50
CA ALA A 241 -13.21 -13.86 -25.58
C ALA A 241 -14.36 -12.91 -25.21
N GLY A 242 -14.28 -12.24 -24.05
CA GLY A 242 -15.35 -11.42 -23.50
C GLY A 242 -15.42 -9.99 -24.04
N ARG A 243 -14.30 -9.45 -24.54
CA ARG A 243 -14.15 -8.09 -25.10
C ARG A 243 -14.86 -7.00 -24.28
N PRO A 244 -14.62 -6.90 -22.95
CA PRO A 244 -15.14 -5.77 -22.18
C PRO A 244 -14.59 -4.46 -22.75
N ALA A 245 -15.37 -3.39 -22.75
CA ALA A 245 -14.91 -2.11 -23.28
C ALA A 245 -13.84 -1.49 -22.37
N VAL A 246 -13.99 -1.65 -21.06
CA VAL A 246 -13.02 -1.18 -20.05
C VAL A 246 -12.88 -2.23 -18.94
N TRP A 247 -11.66 -2.45 -18.47
CA TRP A 247 -11.35 -3.20 -17.26
C TRP A 247 -10.60 -2.28 -16.28
N LEU A 248 -11.19 -2.00 -15.12
CA LEU A 248 -10.58 -1.15 -14.09
C LEU A 248 -10.12 -2.01 -12.91
N PHE A 249 -8.97 -1.70 -12.32
CA PHE A 249 -8.42 -2.46 -11.20
C PHE A 249 -7.60 -1.60 -10.22
N GLY A 250 -7.27 -2.13 -9.04
CA GLY A 250 -6.50 -1.45 -8.00
C GLY A 250 -5.18 -2.17 -7.67
N HIS A 251 -4.93 -2.37 -6.38
CA HIS A 251 -3.93 -3.23 -5.74
C HIS A 251 -2.46 -2.86 -5.97
N SER A 252 -2.00 -2.69 -7.22
CA SER A 252 -0.59 -2.45 -7.52
C SER A 252 -0.10 -1.04 -7.18
N HIS A 253 -1.02 -0.11 -6.91
CA HIS A 253 -0.76 1.31 -6.65
C HIS A 253 -0.01 2.04 -7.77
N ARG A 254 0.02 1.48 -9.00
CA ARG A 254 0.70 2.07 -10.16
C ARG A 254 -0.35 2.47 -11.20
N ARG A 255 -0.61 3.77 -11.34
CA ARG A 255 -1.63 4.37 -12.23
C ARG A 255 -1.27 4.25 -13.72
N LEU A 256 -1.10 3.02 -14.19
CA LEU A 256 -0.80 2.62 -15.55
C LEU A 256 -2.08 2.26 -16.30
N ALA A 257 -2.08 2.49 -17.61
CA ALA A 257 -3.18 2.12 -18.49
C ALA A 257 -2.67 1.68 -19.87
N ALA A 258 -3.33 0.68 -20.45
CA ALA A 258 -2.97 0.06 -21.71
C ALA A 258 -4.22 -0.37 -22.50
N THR A 259 -4.08 -0.63 -23.80
CA THR A 259 -5.15 -1.20 -24.64
C THR A 259 -4.75 -2.59 -25.09
N VAL A 260 -5.61 -3.57 -24.86
CA VAL A 260 -5.42 -4.99 -25.24
C VAL A 260 -6.57 -5.40 -26.14
N GLY A 261 -6.28 -5.63 -27.42
CA GLY A 261 -7.32 -5.78 -28.44
C GLY A 261 -8.16 -4.49 -28.53
N THR A 262 -9.43 -4.56 -28.15
CA THR A 262 -10.34 -3.41 -28.05
C THR A 262 -10.66 -3.01 -26.59
N THR A 263 -10.06 -3.68 -25.61
CA THR A 263 -10.30 -3.43 -24.19
C THR A 263 -9.30 -2.43 -23.65
N GLU A 264 -9.78 -1.35 -23.04
CA GLU A 264 -8.93 -0.46 -22.26
C GLU A 264 -8.77 -0.98 -20.83
N ILE A 265 -7.54 -1.11 -20.34
CA ILE A 265 -7.21 -1.58 -18.99
C ILE A 265 -6.63 -0.40 -18.22
N ARG A 266 -7.16 -0.13 -17.02
CA ARG A 266 -6.77 1.04 -16.19
C ARG A 266 -6.58 0.64 -14.74
N ASN A 267 -5.42 0.96 -14.17
CA ASN A 267 -5.28 0.99 -12.71
C ASN A 267 -5.90 2.29 -12.17
N VAL A 268 -6.76 2.21 -11.15
CA VAL A 268 -7.46 3.34 -10.53
C VAL A 268 -7.09 3.53 -9.06
N SER A 269 -5.90 3.08 -8.66
CA SER A 269 -5.43 3.14 -7.27
C SER A 269 -5.26 4.58 -6.77
N ILE A 270 -5.85 4.89 -5.62
CA ILE A 270 -5.50 6.07 -4.81
C ILE A 270 -4.13 5.83 -4.16
N GLY A 271 -3.97 4.72 -3.44
CA GLY A 271 -2.74 4.32 -2.76
C GLY A 271 -2.47 5.11 -1.46
N TYR A 272 -1.31 4.90 -0.83
CA TYR A 272 -0.99 5.56 0.44
C TYR A 272 -0.53 7.03 0.30
N SER A 273 -0.78 7.82 1.36
CA SER A 273 -0.57 9.28 1.42
C SER A 273 0.89 9.77 1.34
N GLY A 274 1.85 8.89 1.10
CA GLY A 274 3.28 9.19 0.98
C GLY A 274 3.99 8.35 -0.08
N GLU A 275 3.25 7.70 -0.98
CA GLU A 275 3.83 6.96 -2.10
C GLU A 275 4.49 7.89 -3.11
N VAL A 276 5.72 7.55 -3.50
CA VAL A 276 6.40 8.18 -4.61
C VAL A 276 5.80 7.64 -5.90
N ARG A 277 5.18 8.52 -6.69
CA ARG A 277 4.62 8.17 -8.00
C ARG A 277 5.73 7.98 -9.03
N GLY A 278 5.59 6.96 -9.87
CA GLY A 278 6.45 6.75 -11.03
C GLY A 278 6.24 7.82 -12.10
N VAL A 279 7.26 8.09 -12.90
CA VAL A 279 7.21 9.10 -13.99
C VAL A 279 6.20 8.75 -15.10
N ASP A 280 5.86 7.46 -15.25
CA ASP A 280 4.92 6.95 -16.26
C ASP A 280 3.46 6.86 -15.74
N GLU A 281 3.20 7.24 -14.49
CA GLU A 281 1.85 7.20 -13.91
C GLU A 281 0.97 8.35 -14.43
N ARG A 282 -0.28 8.03 -14.81
CA ARG A 282 -1.23 9.04 -15.29
C ARG A 282 -1.98 9.70 -14.12
N PRO A 283 -2.52 10.93 -14.31
CA PRO A 283 -3.45 11.54 -13.36
C PRO A 283 -4.64 10.61 -13.10
N LEU A 284 -4.97 10.40 -11.82
CA LEU A 284 -6.03 9.46 -11.44
C LEU A 284 -7.40 9.85 -12.02
N ILE A 285 -7.64 11.17 -12.16
CA ILE A 285 -8.87 11.73 -12.72
C ILE A 285 -9.16 11.30 -14.16
N ASP A 286 -8.10 10.99 -14.94
CA ASP A 286 -8.21 10.51 -16.32
C ASP A 286 -8.55 9.01 -16.38
N LEU A 287 -8.21 8.27 -15.32
CA LEU A 287 -8.38 6.82 -15.23
C LEU A 287 -9.72 6.43 -14.58
N CYS A 288 -10.08 7.12 -13.50
CA CYS A 288 -11.17 6.76 -12.59
C CYS A 288 -12.57 7.05 -13.13
N GLN A 289 -12.70 7.74 -14.26
CA GLN A 289 -14.00 8.15 -14.80
C GLN A 289 -14.44 7.28 -15.98
N ILE A 290 -15.71 6.88 -15.94
CA ILE A 290 -16.44 6.38 -17.10
C ILE A 290 -17.55 7.39 -17.38
N ALA A 291 -17.30 8.28 -18.35
CA ALA A 291 -18.37 8.97 -19.04
C ALA A 291 -18.93 8.06 -20.14
N PHE A 292 -20.25 7.98 -20.24
CA PHE A 292 -20.90 7.54 -21.48
C PHE A 292 -21.12 8.78 -22.35
N ASP A 293 -20.77 8.70 -23.63
CA ASP A 293 -21.02 9.78 -24.58
C ASP A 293 -22.50 10.18 -24.51
N ALA A 294 -22.74 11.41 -24.08
CA ALA A 294 -24.01 12.07 -24.29
C ALA A 294 -24.15 12.38 -25.78
N SER A 295 -24.60 11.39 -26.56
CA SER A 295 -25.24 11.62 -27.87
C SER A 295 -26.61 12.29 -27.75
N ILE A 296 -26.84 12.97 -26.61
CA ILE A 296 -27.77 14.07 -26.43
C ILE A 296 -26.88 15.32 -26.37
N PRO A 297 -26.65 16.04 -27.48
CA PRO A 297 -26.15 17.39 -27.36
C PRO A 297 -27.17 18.17 -26.50
N ALA A 298 -26.68 18.95 -25.53
CA ALA A 298 -27.53 19.90 -24.83
C ALA A 298 -28.33 20.69 -25.87
N ALA A 299 -29.66 20.75 -25.72
CA ALA A 299 -30.55 21.26 -26.75
C ALA A 299 -30.01 22.60 -27.27
N PRO A 300 -29.78 22.74 -28.59
CA PRO A 300 -28.93 23.80 -29.11
C PRO A 300 -29.45 25.15 -28.63
N LEU A 301 -28.61 25.86 -27.87
CA LEU A 301 -28.97 27.16 -27.30
C LEU A 301 -29.58 28.05 -28.38
N ALA A 302 -30.76 28.60 -28.07
CA ALA A 302 -31.53 29.41 -29.00
C ALA A 302 -30.69 30.61 -29.50
N PRO A 303 -30.90 31.09 -30.74
CA PRO A 303 -30.08 32.14 -31.34
C PRO A 303 -29.93 33.41 -30.49
N GLU A 304 -30.95 33.75 -29.71
CA GLU A 304 -31.02 34.87 -28.78
C GLU A 304 -30.20 34.69 -27.49
N HIS A 305 -29.77 33.47 -27.17
CA HIS A 305 -29.08 33.15 -25.91
C HIS A 305 -27.74 33.93 -25.79
N PRO A 306 -27.41 34.53 -24.63
CA PRO A 306 -26.24 35.38 -24.50
C PRO A 306 -24.91 34.74 -24.95
N LEU A 307 -24.67 33.45 -24.63
CA LEU A 307 -23.50 32.71 -25.11
C LEU A 307 -23.43 32.61 -26.65
N ARG A 308 -24.56 32.35 -27.32
CA ARG A 308 -24.63 32.28 -28.80
C ARG A 308 -24.32 33.63 -29.42
N ARG A 309 -24.92 34.69 -28.88
CA ARG A 309 -24.70 36.07 -29.34
C ARG A 309 -23.26 36.52 -29.11
N TRP A 310 -22.66 36.19 -27.97
CA TRP A 310 -21.26 36.46 -27.67
C TRP A 310 -20.31 35.75 -28.65
N SER A 311 -20.51 34.44 -28.86
CA SER A 311 -19.77 33.63 -29.83
C SER A 311 -19.86 34.15 -31.26
N ALA A 312 -21.04 34.66 -31.65
CA ALA A 312 -21.28 35.29 -32.95
C ALA A 312 -20.77 36.75 -33.05
N GLY A 313 -20.08 37.28 -32.03
CA GLY A 313 -19.61 38.67 -31.99
C GLY A 313 -20.72 39.73 -31.83
N GLN A 314 -21.96 39.31 -31.54
CA GLN A 314 -23.15 40.16 -31.38
C GLN A 314 -23.36 40.64 -29.93
N LEU A 315 -22.46 40.24 -29.01
CA LEU A 315 -22.44 40.64 -27.60
C LEU A 315 -20.98 40.76 -27.15
N THR A 316 -20.63 41.81 -26.41
CA THR A 316 -19.30 41.92 -25.80
C THR A 316 -19.14 40.94 -24.65
N THR A 317 -17.91 40.56 -24.30
CA THR A 317 -17.62 39.70 -23.13
C THR A 317 -18.27 40.25 -21.86
N ALA A 318 -18.10 41.54 -21.56
CA ALA A 318 -18.75 42.18 -20.40
C ALA A 318 -20.28 42.14 -20.47
N GLY A 319 -20.88 42.35 -21.65
CA GLY A 319 -22.32 42.23 -21.86
C GLY A 319 -22.85 40.81 -21.69
N ALA A 320 -22.05 39.80 -22.05
CA ALA A 320 -22.38 38.39 -21.87
C ALA A 320 -22.28 37.97 -20.40
N CYS A 321 -21.24 38.39 -19.68
CA CYS A 321 -21.13 38.20 -18.24
C CYS A 321 -22.33 38.82 -17.51
N ALA A 322 -22.67 40.08 -17.82
CA ALA A 322 -23.81 40.76 -17.22
C ALA A 322 -25.17 40.08 -17.53
N ALA A 323 -25.38 39.63 -18.77
CA ALA A 323 -26.62 38.95 -19.17
C ALA A 323 -26.78 37.53 -18.60
N LEU A 324 -25.69 36.91 -18.12
CA LEU A 324 -25.67 35.57 -17.54
C LEU A 324 -25.42 35.56 -16.02
N GLY A 325 -25.21 36.74 -15.39
CA GLY A 325 -24.89 36.85 -13.97
C GLY A 325 -23.49 36.35 -13.59
N LEU A 326 -22.56 36.29 -14.55
CA LEU A 326 -21.18 35.80 -14.34
C LEU A 326 -20.26 36.93 -13.88
N ARG A 327 -19.26 36.59 -13.07
CA ARG A 327 -18.33 37.54 -12.44
C ARG A 327 -17.36 38.16 -13.43
N ASP A 328 -16.85 37.36 -14.38
CA ASP A 328 -15.79 37.76 -15.30
C ASP A 328 -15.78 36.92 -16.59
N GLY A 329 -14.80 37.20 -17.47
CA GLY A 329 -14.60 36.49 -18.72
C GLY A 329 -14.11 35.05 -18.58
N ALA A 330 -13.49 34.66 -17.46
CA ALA A 330 -13.07 33.28 -17.23
C ALA A 330 -14.27 32.37 -16.93
N GLU A 331 -15.23 32.85 -16.12
CA GLU A 331 -16.51 32.16 -15.95
C GLU A 331 -17.31 32.07 -17.25
N LEU A 332 -17.24 33.10 -18.11
CA LEU A 332 -17.87 33.07 -19.43
C LEU A 332 -17.26 32.00 -20.34
N LEU A 333 -15.93 31.79 -20.29
CA LEU A 333 -15.25 30.73 -21.03
C LEU A 333 -15.64 29.34 -20.52
N LEU A 334 -15.75 29.15 -19.21
CA LEU A 334 -16.24 27.90 -18.60
C LEU A 334 -17.70 27.61 -19.02
N ALA A 335 -18.57 28.62 -18.98
CA ALA A 335 -19.95 28.50 -19.42
C ALA A 335 -20.09 28.21 -20.93
N ALA A 336 -19.24 28.82 -21.77
CA ALA A 336 -19.19 28.56 -23.20
C ALA A 336 -18.71 27.13 -23.49
N GLY A 337 -17.66 26.67 -22.80
CA GLY A 337 -17.13 25.30 -22.91
C GLY A 337 -18.17 24.25 -22.51
N ALA A 338 -18.82 24.43 -21.36
CA ALA A 338 -19.90 23.54 -20.88
C ALA A 338 -21.11 23.50 -21.84
N ALA A 339 -21.36 24.57 -22.60
CA ALA A 339 -22.45 24.65 -23.57
C ALA A 339 -22.05 24.27 -25.01
N GLY A 340 -20.80 23.86 -25.27
CA GLY A 340 -20.31 23.54 -26.61
C GLY A 340 -20.29 24.74 -27.57
N VAL A 341 -20.13 25.96 -27.04
CA VAL A 341 -20.15 27.21 -27.80
C VAL A 341 -18.70 27.68 -28.04
N PRO A 342 -18.25 27.85 -29.30
CA PRO A 342 -16.88 28.27 -29.60
C PRO A 342 -16.65 29.74 -29.23
N MET A 343 -15.39 30.11 -28.95
CA MET A 343 -15.02 31.51 -28.75
C MET A 343 -15.28 32.36 -30.00
N PRO A 344 -15.67 33.65 -29.86
CA PRO A 344 -15.66 34.57 -30.98
C PRO A 344 -14.23 34.70 -31.52
N ARG A 345 -14.08 34.62 -32.85
CA ARG A 345 -12.78 34.89 -33.48
C ARG A 345 -12.45 36.38 -33.32
N PRO A 346 -11.22 36.76 -32.94
CA PRO A 346 -10.79 38.15 -33.05
C PRO A 346 -10.87 38.61 -34.50
N SER A 347 -11.09 39.89 -34.75
CA SER A 347 -11.01 40.46 -36.10
C SER A 347 -9.57 40.49 -36.59
N ASP A 348 -9.36 40.44 -37.90
CA ASP A 348 -8.01 40.45 -38.50
C ASP A 348 -7.16 41.64 -38.01
N ALA A 349 -7.78 42.81 -37.82
CA ALA A 349 -7.13 44.01 -37.27
C ALA A 349 -6.73 43.88 -35.78
N GLU A 350 -7.45 43.07 -34.99
CA GLU A 350 -7.09 42.80 -33.59
C GLU A 350 -5.98 41.75 -33.51
N ILE A 351 -5.97 40.77 -34.42
CA ILE A 351 -4.86 39.81 -34.59
C ILE A 351 -3.57 40.56 -34.97
N GLU A 352 -3.64 41.48 -35.93
CA GLU A 352 -2.50 42.28 -36.39
C GLU A 352 -1.98 43.25 -35.29
N ARG A 353 -2.88 43.85 -34.51
CA ARG A 353 -2.53 44.64 -33.32
C ARG A 353 -1.84 43.79 -32.24
N GLN A 354 -2.33 42.57 -31.98
CA GLN A 354 -1.72 41.67 -31.01
C GLN A 354 -0.33 41.19 -31.45
N ALA A 355 -0.15 40.89 -32.74
CA ALA A 355 1.17 40.57 -33.30
C ALA A 355 2.16 41.73 -33.11
N THR A 356 1.73 42.97 -33.42
CA THR A 356 2.57 44.17 -33.26
C THR A 356 2.96 44.41 -31.80
N LEU A 357 2.05 44.15 -30.85
CA LEU A 357 2.33 44.27 -29.41
C LEU A 357 3.35 43.22 -28.94
N PHE A 358 3.31 42.01 -29.50
CA PHE A 358 4.22 40.91 -29.19
C PHE A 358 5.64 41.18 -29.71
N ASP A 359 5.76 41.70 -30.93
CA ASP A 359 7.03 42.12 -31.51
C ASP A 359 7.67 43.28 -30.72
N TRP A 360 6.88 44.26 -30.28
CA TRP A 360 7.37 45.34 -29.42
C TRP A 360 7.92 44.81 -28.07
N LEU A 361 7.17 43.92 -27.39
CA LEU A 361 7.61 43.29 -26.14
C LEU A 361 8.92 42.49 -26.30
N LEU A 362 9.11 41.83 -27.45
CA LEU A 362 10.35 41.13 -27.77
C LEU A 362 11.53 42.10 -28.01
N SER A 363 11.29 43.28 -28.59
CA SER A 363 12.32 44.30 -28.83
C SER A 363 12.81 45.00 -27.56
N GLU A 364 11.91 45.33 -26.62
CA GLU A 364 12.26 45.92 -25.32
C GLU A 364 13.13 44.97 -24.47
N ALA A 365 12.90 43.65 -24.59
CA ALA A 365 13.66 42.64 -23.87
C ALA A 365 15.13 42.50 -24.32
N THR A 366 15.50 43.05 -25.48
CA THR A 366 16.85 42.89 -26.06
C THR A 366 17.83 44.04 -25.82
N ASP A 367 17.38 45.22 -25.37
CA ASP A 367 18.19 46.45 -25.36
C ASP A 367 18.57 47.00 -23.95
N ALA A 368 18.41 46.20 -22.89
CA ALA A 368 18.83 46.57 -21.52
C ALA A 368 20.28 46.15 -21.21
N PRO A 369 21.23 47.08 -20.98
CA PRO A 369 22.64 46.75 -20.77
C PRO A 369 22.95 46.26 -19.34
N LEU A 370 23.70 45.16 -19.24
CA LEU A 370 24.29 44.66 -18.00
C LEU A 370 25.43 45.56 -17.53
N SER A 371 25.35 46.10 -16.31
CA SER A 371 26.46 46.79 -15.63
C SER A 371 26.92 46.03 -14.38
N ALA A 372 28.20 46.18 -14.03
CA ALA A 372 28.89 45.35 -13.04
C ALA A 372 29.43 46.16 -11.84
N GLY A 373 29.58 45.49 -10.70
CA GLY A 373 30.19 46.00 -9.46
C GLY A 373 29.22 45.97 -8.26
N ALA A 374 29.64 45.76 -7.02
CA ALA A 374 30.97 45.45 -6.49
C ALA A 374 30.85 44.72 -5.13
N ALA A 375 31.98 44.27 -4.56
CA ALA A 375 32.04 43.50 -3.31
C ALA A 375 32.26 44.37 -2.04
N ALA A 376 32.36 43.70 -0.89
CA ALA A 376 32.61 44.20 0.49
C ALA A 376 31.35 44.70 1.24
N SER A 377 31.17 44.55 2.55
CA SER A 377 32.05 44.07 3.65
C SER A 377 31.25 43.30 4.71
N ALA A 378 31.93 42.54 5.59
CA ALA A 378 31.35 41.99 6.83
C ALA A 378 32.01 42.64 8.06
N GLU A 379 31.23 42.96 9.11
CA GLU A 379 31.71 43.60 10.34
C GLU A 379 31.33 42.88 11.65
N GLN A 380 32.04 43.25 12.72
CA GLN A 380 32.22 42.62 14.04
C GLN A 380 31.37 43.33 15.14
N LEU A 381 31.15 42.86 16.39
CA LEU A 381 31.42 41.65 17.23
C LEU A 381 30.35 41.71 18.38
N PRO A 382 30.48 41.31 19.68
CA PRO A 382 31.45 40.48 20.44
C PRO A 382 30.80 39.25 21.15
N GLY A 383 31.58 38.23 21.59
CA GLY A 383 32.13 38.11 22.97
C GLY A 383 31.21 37.26 23.87
N THR A 384 31.62 36.21 24.59
CA THR A 384 32.70 36.19 25.61
C THR A 384 33.18 34.79 26.03
N VAL A 385 34.48 34.72 26.39
CA VAL A 385 35.12 33.94 27.48
C VAL A 385 35.23 32.40 27.40
N VAL A 386 36.50 31.96 27.52
CA VAL A 386 36.97 30.59 27.82
C VAL A 386 37.28 30.50 29.33
N SER A 387 37.05 29.33 29.95
CA SER A 387 37.61 29.00 31.27
C SER A 387 37.96 27.51 31.37
N GLU A 388 39.09 27.20 32.00
CA GLU A 388 39.70 25.86 32.10
C GLU A 388 39.07 24.95 33.18
N GLU A 389 39.54 23.69 33.24
CA GLU A 389 39.10 22.63 34.16
C GLU A 389 39.27 22.96 35.67
N PRO A 390 38.67 22.13 36.54
CA PRO A 390 39.56 21.26 37.34
C PRO A 390 39.11 19.79 37.45
N ALA A 391 40.07 18.94 37.82
CA ALA A 391 40.00 17.47 37.70
C ALA A 391 39.40 16.70 38.89
N ARG A 392 39.28 15.37 38.67
CA ARG A 392 38.89 14.26 39.59
C ARG A 392 37.38 14.08 39.77
N THR A 393 36.83 12.88 39.63
CA THR A 393 37.27 11.64 40.31
C THR A 393 37.15 10.36 39.45
N THR A 394 37.89 9.33 39.86
CA THR A 394 37.97 8.02 39.19
C THR A 394 36.66 7.24 39.29
N ALA A 395 35.87 7.24 38.21
CA ALA A 395 34.76 6.29 38.05
C ALA A 395 35.34 4.88 37.84
N ARG A 396 35.11 4.00 38.81
CA ARG A 396 35.47 2.58 38.75
C ARG A 396 34.65 1.92 37.64
N ALA A 397 35.30 1.54 36.54
CA ALA A 397 34.64 0.95 35.39
C ALA A 397 33.89 -0.33 35.78
N VAL A 398 32.56 -0.27 35.74
CA VAL A 398 31.72 -1.47 35.59
C VAL A 398 31.80 -1.83 34.10
N PRO A 399 32.15 -3.08 33.73
CA PRO A 399 32.22 -3.46 32.32
C PRO A 399 30.83 -3.33 31.68
N ALA A 400 30.72 -2.40 30.73
CA ALA A 400 29.49 -2.20 29.98
C ALA A 400 29.25 -3.41 29.06
N ARG A 401 28.00 -3.89 29.01
CA ARG A 401 27.59 -4.94 28.09
C ARG A 401 27.74 -4.45 26.65
N SER A 402 28.35 -5.25 25.80
CA SER A 402 28.73 -4.90 24.42
C SER A 402 27.68 -5.41 23.39
N GLU A 403 26.40 -5.24 23.71
CA GLU A 403 25.32 -5.32 22.71
C GLU A 403 24.92 -3.90 22.27
N PRO A 404 24.65 -3.67 20.97
CA PRO A 404 24.29 -2.34 20.47
C PRO A 404 22.91 -1.89 20.99
N PRO A 405 22.63 -0.57 21.10
CA PRO A 405 21.34 -0.06 21.59
C PRO A 405 20.11 -0.59 20.83
N GLU A 406 20.28 -0.90 19.53
CA GLU A 406 19.25 -1.53 18.69
C GLU A 406 18.86 -2.93 19.21
N ALA A 407 19.79 -3.68 19.81
CA ALA A 407 19.52 -5.00 20.36
C ALA A 407 18.64 -4.92 21.61
N GLU A 408 18.96 -4.00 22.53
CA GLU A 408 18.14 -3.72 23.71
C GLU A 408 16.74 -3.22 23.31
N ARG A 409 16.65 -2.28 22.36
CA ARG A 409 15.37 -1.78 21.85
C ARG A 409 14.53 -2.89 21.22
N HIS A 410 15.11 -3.73 20.35
CA HIS A 410 14.42 -4.85 19.72
C HIS A 410 13.94 -5.88 20.75
N ALA A 411 14.80 -6.24 21.72
CA ALA A 411 14.45 -7.17 22.79
C ALA A 411 13.28 -6.63 23.65
N ARG A 412 13.37 -5.38 24.11
CA ARG A 412 12.33 -4.70 24.90
C ARG A 412 11.00 -4.67 24.18
N LEU A 413 10.98 -4.28 22.90
CA LEU A 413 9.75 -4.21 22.10
C LEU A 413 9.14 -5.60 21.84
N ARG A 414 9.97 -6.63 21.66
CA ARG A 414 9.51 -8.04 21.53
C ARG A 414 8.88 -8.59 22.80
N SER A 415 9.33 -8.16 23.98
CA SER A 415 8.78 -8.58 25.27
C SER A 415 7.68 -7.66 25.80
N LEU A 416 7.33 -6.57 25.11
CA LEU A 416 6.37 -5.59 25.61
C LEU A 416 4.94 -6.13 25.54
N THR A 417 4.33 -6.34 26.70
CA THR A 417 2.92 -6.68 26.90
C THR A 417 2.26 -5.65 27.79
N LEU A 418 1.04 -5.22 27.43
CA LEU A 418 0.24 -4.31 28.24
C LEU A 418 -0.97 -5.04 28.86
N PRO A 419 -1.53 -4.54 29.98
CA PRO A 419 -2.83 -5.01 30.47
C PRO A 419 -3.89 -4.87 29.37
N VAL A 420 -4.72 -5.90 29.22
CA VAL A 420 -5.82 -5.92 28.24
C VAL A 420 -7.12 -6.06 29.00
N ILE A 421 -8.06 -5.19 28.66
CA ILE A 421 -9.43 -5.17 29.15
C ILE A 421 -10.30 -5.87 28.12
N ASP A 422 -11.18 -6.74 28.61
CA ASP A 422 -12.03 -7.62 27.81
C ASP A 422 -13.47 -7.48 28.31
N GLU A 423 -14.24 -6.59 27.68
CA GLU A 423 -15.62 -6.27 28.05
C GLU A 423 -16.57 -6.59 26.88
N GLY A 424 -17.12 -7.81 26.90
CA GLY A 424 -18.07 -8.29 25.90
C GLY A 424 -17.42 -8.46 24.53
N ASN A 425 -17.69 -7.52 23.61
CA ASN A 425 -17.09 -7.48 22.27
C ASN A 425 -15.92 -6.49 22.16
N ILE A 426 -15.56 -5.79 23.24
CA ILE A 426 -14.50 -4.78 23.25
C ILE A 426 -13.26 -5.35 23.92
N ARG A 427 -12.18 -5.50 23.14
CA ARG A 427 -10.85 -5.88 23.63
C ARG A 427 -9.89 -4.72 23.42
N ALA A 428 -9.38 -4.15 24.51
CA ALA A 428 -8.72 -2.85 24.51
C ALA A 428 -7.56 -2.76 25.50
N ILE A 429 -6.71 -1.73 25.32
CA ILE A 429 -5.68 -1.29 26.27
C ILE A 429 -5.98 0.14 26.72
N ARG A 430 -5.50 0.55 27.89
CA ARG A 430 -5.54 1.98 28.29
C ARG A 430 -4.38 2.73 27.68
N PHE A 431 -4.59 3.99 27.27
CA PHE A 431 -3.50 4.87 26.86
C PHE A 431 -2.49 5.11 27.99
N SER A 432 -2.96 5.11 29.25
CA SER A 432 -2.12 5.28 30.44
C SER A 432 -1.13 4.14 30.69
N ASP A 433 -1.41 2.92 30.20
CA ASP A 433 -0.52 1.76 30.29
C ASP A 433 0.60 1.78 29.23
N VAL A 434 0.46 2.59 28.15
CA VAL A 434 1.47 2.68 27.07
C VAL A 434 2.75 3.36 27.58
N PRO A 435 3.95 2.78 27.37
CA PRO A 435 5.21 3.35 27.83
C PRO A 435 5.43 4.79 27.32
N ALA A 436 5.94 5.67 28.18
CA ALA A 436 6.04 7.11 27.88
C ALA A 436 6.86 7.42 26.60
N ASP A 437 7.90 6.63 26.32
CA ASP A 437 8.73 6.75 25.11
C ASP A 437 8.05 6.29 23.82
N LEU A 438 6.94 5.53 23.92
CA LEU A 438 6.11 5.12 22.79
C LEU A 438 4.79 5.90 22.73
N ARG A 439 4.40 6.59 23.81
CA ARG A 439 3.08 7.19 23.97
C ARG A 439 2.76 8.25 22.91
N ILE A 440 3.68 9.18 22.64
CA ILE A 440 3.48 10.24 21.64
C ILE A 440 3.27 9.63 20.24
N ASP A 441 4.07 8.63 19.87
CA ASP A 441 3.93 7.98 18.57
C ASP A 441 2.69 7.07 18.50
N PHE A 442 2.24 6.52 19.63
CA PHE A 442 0.99 5.77 19.71
C PHE A 442 -0.25 6.67 19.63
N GLU A 443 -0.27 7.77 20.37
CA GLU A 443 -1.31 8.81 20.28
C GLU A 443 -1.41 9.33 18.85
N ARG A 444 -0.28 9.59 18.18
CA ARG A 444 -0.23 9.92 16.74
C ARG A 444 -0.79 8.81 15.84
N HIS A 445 -0.47 7.54 16.11
CA HIS A 445 -1.06 6.41 15.36
C HIS A 445 -2.57 6.28 15.58
N MET A 446 -3.08 6.70 16.74
CA MET A 446 -4.51 6.64 17.08
C MET A 446 -5.32 7.86 16.58
N ILE A 447 -4.67 8.86 15.96
CA ILE A 447 -5.36 10.00 15.35
C ILE A 447 -6.37 9.50 14.29
N GLY A 448 -7.62 9.98 14.37
CA GLY A 448 -8.69 9.57 13.47
C GLY A 448 -9.30 8.18 13.75
N SER A 449 -8.72 7.40 14.66
CA SER A 449 -9.29 6.15 15.15
C SER A 449 -10.31 6.42 16.26
N ALA A 450 -11.48 5.78 16.20
CA ALA A 450 -12.44 5.88 17.30
C ALA A 450 -11.97 5.02 18.49
N CYS A 451 -11.78 5.66 19.63
CA CYS A 451 -11.30 5.07 20.87
C CYS A 451 -12.50 4.68 21.77
N PRO A 452 -12.60 3.44 22.28
CA PRO A 452 -13.61 3.11 23.29
C PRO A 452 -13.34 3.86 24.60
N VAL A 453 -14.41 4.35 25.23
CA VAL A 453 -14.35 4.92 26.59
C VAL A 453 -14.94 3.89 27.54
N ILE A 454 -14.11 3.34 28.42
CA ILE A 454 -14.49 2.30 29.39
C ILE A 454 -14.21 2.87 30.79
N GLY A 455 -15.19 2.80 31.69
CA GLY A 455 -15.05 3.35 33.05
C GLY A 455 -14.82 4.88 33.13
N GLY A 456 -14.94 5.61 32.01
CA GLY A 456 -14.60 7.03 31.90
C GLY A 456 -13.15 7.33 31.52
N GLU A 457 -12.33 6.32 31.22
CA GLU A 457 -10.97 6.47 30.69
C GLU A 457 -10.92 6.17 29.17
N ASP A 458 -10.06 6.87 28.44
CA ASP A 458 -9.80 6.59 27.03
C ASP A 458 -8.97 5.32 26.85
N HIS A 459 -9.44 4.45 25.95
CA HIS A 459 -8.79 3.20 25.59
C HIS A 459 -8.54 3.12 24.09
N ALA A 460 -7.54 2.34 23.69
CA ALA A 460 -7.34 1.96 22.28
C ALA A 460 -7.72 0.49 22.11
N TYR A 461 -8.28 0.12 20.95
CA TYR A 461 -8.55 -1.30 20.69
C TYR A 461 -7.23 -2.10 20.63
N LEU A 462 -7.28 -3.35 21.08
CA LEU A 462 -6.09 -4.20 21.18
C LEU A 462 -5.40 -4.43 19.82
N HIS A 463 -6.16 -4.48 18.73
CA HIS A 463 -5.58 -4.65 17.40
C HIS A 463 -4.83 -3.39 16.93
N ASP A 464 -5.28 -2.18 17.28
CA ASP A 464 -4.57 -0.93 16.96
C ASP A 464 -3.20 -0.91 17.67
N TRP A 465 -3.18 -1.30 18.95
CA TRP A 465 -1.95 -1.48 19.72
C TRP A 465 -1.02 -2.51 19.10
N LEU A 466 -1.54 -3.67 18.69
CA LEU A 466 -0.72 -4.73 18.11
C LEU A 466 -0.19 -4.36 16.72
N LEU A 467 -0.96 -3.65 15.89
CA LEU A 467 -0.50 -3.10 14.61
C LEU A 467 0.56 -2.00 14.80
N PHE A 468 0.42 -1.17 15.84
CA PHE A 468 1.45 -0.20 16.23
C PHE A 468 2.75 -0.90 16.66
N LEU A 469 2.64 -1.87 17.56
CA LEU A 469 3.78 -2.58 18.13
C LEU A 469 4.49 -3.44 17.09
N GLU A 470 3.76 -4.11 16.18
CA GLU A 470 4.32 -4.89 15.07
C GLU A 470 5.22 -4.01 14.17
N ARG A 471 4.76 -2.79 13.82
CA ARG A 471 5.58 -1.85 13.02
C ARG A 471 6.82 -1.37 13.78
N HIS A 472 6.73 -1.13 15.09
CA HIS A 472 7.88 -0.73 15.90
C HIS A 472 8.88 -1.87 16.11
N GLN A 473 8.40 -3.09 16.28
CA GLN A 473 9.23 -4.30 16.33
C GLN A 473 9.96 -4.53 15.00
N ALA A 474 9.28 -4.37 13.85
CA ALA A 474 9.90 -4.46 12.53
C ALA A 474 10.97 -3.39 12.32
N ALA A 475 10.68 -2.11 12.58
CA ALA A 475 11.64 -1.03 12.45
C ALA A 475 12.88 -1.21 13.37
N ALA A 476 12.69 -1.73 14.59
CA ALA A 476 13.79 -2.07 15.49
C ALA A 476 14.59 -3.29 15.00
N HIS A 477 13.94 -4.28 14.40
CA HIS A 477 14.59 -5.43 13.78
C HIS A 477 15.47 -5.02 12.60
N ASP A 478 14.98 -4.14 11.71
CA ASP A 478 15.73 -3.65 10.55
C ASP A 478 16.91 -2.74 10.94
N ALA A 479 16.77 -1.97 12.02
CA ALA A 479 17.89 -1.24 12.60
C ALA A 479 18.97 -2.21 13.12
N LEU A 480 18.56 -3.22 13.91
CA LEU A 480 19.45 -4.24 14.47
C LEU A 480 20.12 -5.11 13.39
N TRP A 481 19.42 -5.46 12.32
CA TRP A 481 19.97 -6.22 11.19
C TRP A 481 21.08 -5.42 10.48
N ARG A 482 20.82 -4.14 10.18
CA ARG A 482 21.81 -3.25 9.55
C ARG A 482 23.07 -3.06 10.41
N VAL A 483 22.92 -2.90 11.72
CA VAL A 483 24.08 -2.86 12.65
C VAL A 483 24.78 -4.22 12.71
N SER A 484 24.04 -5.32 12.78
CA SER A 484 24.62 -6.67 12.83
C SER A 484 25.38 -7.06 11.57
N LEU A 485 25.01 -6.54 10.39
CA LEU A 485 25.79 -6.69 9.14
C LEU A 485 27.14 -5.96 9.20
N GLN A 486 27.24 -4.87 9.96
CA GLN A 486 28.50 -4.15 10.21
C GLN A 486 29.34 -4.87 11.25
N LEU A 487 28.73 -5.28 12.38
CA LEU A 487 29.40 -6.09 13.41
C LEU A 487 29.96 -7.40 12.82
N GLY A 488 29.16 -8.12 12.05
CA GLY A 488 29.59 -9.35 11.37
C GLY A 488 30.65 -9.15 10.29
N ALA A 489 30.93 -7.91 9.87
CA ALA A 489 32.05 -7.57 8.98
C ALA A 489 33.33 -7.21 9.75
N ALA A 490 33.21 -6.69 10.98
CA ALA A 490 34.33 -6.39 11.87
C ALA A 490 34.82 -7.63 12.65
N GLY A 491 33.92 -8.56 12.95
CA GLY A 491 34.16 -9.67 13.88
C GLY A 491 33.83 -9.32 15.34
N PRO A 492 33.77 -10.31 16.23
CA PRO A 492 33.46 -10.11 17.64
C PRO A 492 34.69 -9.58 18.42
N ALA A 493 34.45 -8.85 19.51
CA ALA A 493 35.48 -8.70 20.54
C ALA A 493 35.63 -10.00 21.35
N ASP A 494 36.80 -10.25 21.95
CA ASP A 494 37.07 -11.48 22.72
C ASP A 494 36.04 -11.72 23.84
N LEU A 495 35.60 -10.64 24.51
CA LEU A 495 34.61 -10.70 25.58
C LEU A 495 33.21 -11.08 25.04
N ASP A 496 32.79 -10.50 23.91
CA ASP A 496 31.52 -10.83 23.26
C ASP A 496 31.47 -12.30 22.84
N LEU A 497 32.60 -12.83 22.36
CA LEU A 497 32.70 -14.22 21.94
C LEU A 497 32.77 -15.18 23.12
N ALA A 498 33.41 -14.79 24.24
CA ALA A 498 33.45 -15.59 25.46
C ALA A 498 32.05 -15.80 26.07
N ASP A 499 31.24 -14.74 26.11
CA ASP A 499 29.86 -14.76 26.61
C ASP A 499 28.86 -15.35 25.58
N ALA A 500 29.24 -15.48 24.31
CA ALA A 500 28.35 -15.98 23.28
C ALA A 500 27.92 -17.45 23.52
N PRO A 501 26.65 -17.81 23.26
CA PRO A 501 26.21 -19.20 23.23
C PRO A 501 26.99 -20.00 22.18
N ARG A 502 27.15 -21.31 22.41
CA ARG A 502 27.82 -22.21 21.47
C ARG A 502 26.79 -22.92 20.60
N LEU A 503 27.10 -23.11 19.32
CA LEU A 503 26.29 -23.88 18.38
C LEU A 503 27.14 -25.02 17.81
N ASP A 504 26.77 -26.25 18.12
CA ASP A 504 27.42 -27.48 17.66
C ASP A 504 26.61 -28.17 16.57
N ASP A 505 27.24 -29.14 15.90
CA ASP A 505 26.63 -30.00 14.88
C ASP A 505 25.80 -29.21 13.86
N TRP A 506 26.36 -28.11 13.35
CA TRP A 506 25.59 -27.12 12.60
C TRP A 506 25.74 -27.24 11.08
N VAL A 507 24.69 -26.87 10.37
CA VAL A 507 24.63 -26.78 8.91
C VAL A 507 24.10 -25.40 8.53
N ALA A 508 24.71 -24.76 7.53
CA ALA A 508 24.19 -23.54 6.94
C ALA A 508 23.04 -23.84 5.98
N VAL A 509 21.93 -23.14 6.14
CA VAL A 509 20.71 -23.34 5.36
C VAL A 509 20.28 -22.01 4.75
N ARG A 510 19.94 -22.02 3.47
CA ARG A 510 19.34 -20.86 2.80
C ARG A 510 18.03 -20.56 3.50
N ASP A 511 17.87 -19.34 3.99
CA ASP A 511 16.59 -18.88 4.48
C ASP A 511 15.73 -18.68 3.25
N SER A 512 14.99 -19.73 2.92
CA SER A 512 14.03 -19.68 1.87
C SER A 512 13.00 -18.60 2.24
N ARG A 513 12.45 -18.63 3.46
CA ARG A 513 11.36 -17.78 3.93
C ARG A 513 11.60 -16.27 3.92
N TYR A 514 12.82 -15.77 4.11
CA TYR A 514 13.05 -14.31 4.10
C TYR A 514 14.21 -13.86 3.21
N GLY A 515 14.75 -14.78 2.42
CA GLY A 515 16.04 -14.61 1.78
C GLY A 515 17.18 -14.57 2.81
N GLY A 516 18.41 -14.66 2.33
CA GLY A 516 19.56 -14.80 3.22
C GLY A 516 19.84 -16.25 3.61
N CYS A 517 20.42 -16.44 4.79
CA CYS A 517 20.73 -17.76 5.35
C CYS A 517 20.70 -17.73 6.89
N PHE A 518 20.55 -18.89 7.51
CA PHE A 518 20.67 -19.11 8.96
C PHE A 518 21.47 -20.40 9.22
N LEU A 519 21.86 -20.64 10.48
CA LEU A 519 22.43 -21.92 10.90
C LEU A 519 21.36 -22.76 11.58
N LEU A 520 21.32 -24.05 11.25
CA LEU A 520 20.58 -25.08 11.96
C LEU A 520 21.60 -25.92 12.73
N GLY A 521 21.45 -26.08 14.05
CA GLY A 521 22.38 -26.87 14.86
C GLY A 521 21.91 -27.05 16.30
N THR A 522 22.75 -27.63 17.15
CA THR A 522 22.46 -27.88 18.57
C THR A 522 23.03 -26.74 19.43
N PRO A 523 22.17 -25.88 20.04
CA PRO A 523 22.64 -24.77 20.86
C PRO A 523 22.99 -25.22 22.29
N SER A 524 24.00 -24.59 22.89
CA SER A 524 24.28 -24.66 24.32
C SER A 524 24.60 -23.28 24.90
N GLY A 525 24.18 -23.04 26.14
CA GLY A 525 24.28 -21.72 26.80
C GLY A 525 23.34 -20.64 26.22
N HIS A 526 22.41 -20.97 25.32
CA HIS A 526 21.49 -19.99 24.75
C HIS A 526 20.31 -19.70 25.71
N PRO A 527 20.02 -18.43 26.08
CA PRO A 527 19.07 -18.09 27.14
C PRO A 527 17.60 -18.42 26.85
N TRP A 528 17.24 -18.70 25.59
CA TRP A 528 15.87 -19.01 25.17
C TRP A 528 15.73 -20.25 24.27
N CYS A 529 16.83 -20.88 23.87
CA CYS A 529 16.81 -22.00 22.92
C CYS A 529 17.45 -23.21 23.59
N CYS A 530 16.61 -24.02 24.20
CA CYS A 530 16.96 -25.24 24.94
C CYS A 530 16.51 -26.52 24.22
N GLY A 531 16.02 -26.41 22.98
CA GLY A 531 15.66 -27.56 22.15
C GLY A 531 16.89 -28.28 21.60
N PRO A 532 16.78 -29.59 21.29
CA PRO A 532 17.91 -30.42 20.85
C PRO A 532 18.56 -29.96 19.53
N VAL A 533 17.75 -29.34 18.67
CA VAL A 533 18.18 -28.63 17.46
C VAL A 533 17.40 -27.32 17.38
N SER A 534 18.02 -26.26 16.88
CA SER A 534 17.43 -24.92 16.73
C SER A 534 17.95 -24.23 15.48
N THR A 535 17.15 -23.33 14.93
CA THR A 535 17.57 -22.38 13.89
C THR A 535 17.99 -21.06 14.52
N THR A 536 19.07 -20.46 14.04
CA THR A 536 19.44 -19.09 14.41
C THR A 536 18.55 -18.06 13.73
N SER A 537 18.64 -16.78 14.14
CA SER A 537 18.20 -15.67 13.29
C SER A 537 19.14 -15.53 12.07
N ARG A 538 18.72 -14.74 11.06
CA ARG A 538 19.47 -14.51 9.80
C ARG A 538 20.94 -14.17 10.09
N LEU A 539 21.84 -14.79 9.34
CA LEU A 539 23.28 -14.55 9.39
C LEU A 539 23.62 -13.15 8.84
N CYS A 540 24.54 -12.50 9.53
CA CYS A 540 25.08 -11.18 9.19
C CYS A 540 26.62 -11.20 9.06
N GLY A 541 27.26 -12.29 9.50
CA GLY A 541 28.69 -12.57 9.37
C GLY A 541 28.98 -14.01 9.78
N LEU A 542 29.97 -14.61 9.14
CA LEU A 542 30.47 -15.95 9.45
C LEU A 542 31.99 -15.92 9.28
N ASP A 543 32.70 -16.44 10.27
CA ASP A 543 34.16 -16.57 10.22
C ASP A 543 34.58 -17.57 9.12
N PRO A 544 35.55 -17.24 8.24
CA PRO A 544 36.07 -18.21 7.27
C PRO A 544 36.70 -19.44 7.93
N ASP A 545 37.33 -19.27 9.08
CA ASP A 545 37.88 -20.35 9.91
C ASP A 545 36.81 -21.03 10.80
N VAL A 546 35.53 -20.70 10.58
CA VAL A 546 34.35 -21.25 11.27
C VAL A 546 34.39 -21.25 12.81
N ARG A 547 35.05 -20.26 13.44
CA ARG A 547 35.09 -20.14 14.92
C ARG A 547 33.87 -19.41 15.49
N TRP A 548 33.27 -18.50 14.72
CA TRP A 548 32.16 -17.66 15.18
C TRP A 548 31.15 -17.33 14.07
N ALA A 549 29.91 -17.03 14.47
CA ALA A 549 28.89 -16.45 13.61
C ALA A 549 28.26 -15.20 14.24
N ARG A 550 27.94 -14.19 13.42
CA ARG A 550 27.06 -13.08 13.78
C ARG A 550 25.71 -13.31 13.13
N THR A 551 24.66 -13.22 13.93
CA THR A 551 23.27 -13.21 13.46
C THR A 551 22.65 -11.84 13.75
N VAL A 552 21.41 -11.59 13.32
CA VAL A 552 20.69 -10.36 13.69
C VAL A 552 20.70 -10.15 15.21
N THR A 553 20.47 -11.20 15.99
CA THR A 553 20.17 -11.07 17.43
C THR A 553 21.32 -11.39 18.38
N ARG A 554 22.48 -11.89 17.91
CA ARG A 554 23.68 -12.20 18.74
C ARG A 554 24.85 -12.77 17.95
N TRP A 555 25.97 -12.87 18.66
CA TRP A 555 27.09 -13.74 18.36
C TRP A 555 26.82 -15.21 18.73
N TYR A 556 27.52 -16.13 18.09
CA TYR A 556 27.65 -17.52 18.47
C TYR A 556 29.12 -17.95 18.40
N ARG A 557 29.58 -18.74 19.36
CA ARG A 557 30.76 -19.61 19.20
C ARG A 557 30.34 -20.81 18.39
N LEU A 558 31.10 -21.15 17.36
CA LEU A 558 30.81 -22.33 16.54
C LEU A 558 31.62 -23.53 17.06
N GLY A 559 30.93 -24.66 17.19
CA GLY A 559 31.54 -25.97 17.30
C GLY A 559 31.77 -26.58 15.92
N SER A 560 32.00 -27.89 15.90
CA SER A 560 32.17 -28.62 14.64
C SER A 560 30.94 -28.46 13.75
N PRO A 561 31.10 -28.16 12.45
CA PRO A 561 30.00 -28.30 11.49
C PRO A 561 29.62 -29.77 11.35
N SER A 562 28.38 -30.02 10.94
CA SER A 562 27.87 -31.34 10.59
C SER A 562 27.44 -31.37 9.11
N ASP A 563 26.95 -32.51 8.66
CA ASP A 563 26.20 -32.63 7.41
C ASP A 563 24.70 -32.79 7.72
N MET A 564 23.87 -32.52 6.72
CA MET A 564 22.41 -32.55 6.89
C MET A 564 21.87 -33.97 7.07
N ASP A 565 22.52 -35.00 6.52
CA ASP A 565 22.04 -36.37 6.62
C ASP A 565 22.28 -36.93 8.03
N SER A 566 23.44 -36.64 8.62
CA SER A 566 23.74 -36.88 10.05
C SER A 566 22.73 -36.20 10.99
N LEU A 567 22.28 -34.97 10.67
CA LEU A 567 21.24 -34.30 11.45
C LEU A 567 19.84 -34.89 11.24
N ILE A 568 19.53 -35.37 10.03
CA ILE A 568 18.27 -36.07 9.74
C ILE A 568 18.23 -37.43 10.45
N GLU A 569 19.32 -38.17 10.48
CA GLU A 569 19.42 -39.44 11.20
C GLU A 569 19.18 -39.24 12.70
N ARG A 570 19.78 -38.18 13.28
CA ARG A 570 19.67 -37.89 14.72
C ARG A 570 18.32 -37.30 15.14
N TRP A 571 17.73 -36.41 14.34
CA TRP A 571 16.56 -35.60 14.74
C TRP A 571 15.31 -35.81 13.87
N GLY A 572 15.40 -36.61 12.81
CA GLY A 572 14.27 -37.07 12.01
C GLY A 572 13.65 -36.05 11.04
N PRO A 573 12.42 -36.32 10.57
CA PRO A 573 11.74 -35.55 9.52
C PRO A 573 11.65 -34.02 9.72
N PRO A 574 11.52 -33.46 10.94
CA PRO A 574 11.48 -32.00 11.13
C PRO A 574 12.73 -31.25 10.64
N VAL A 575 13.89 -31.92 10.60
CA VAL A 575 15.12 -31.39 10.00
C VAL A 575 15.17 -31.66 8.50
N GLY A 576 14.67 -32.82 8.04
CA GLY A 576 14.69 -33.24 6.64
C GLY A 576 14.07 -32.26 5.64
N ARG A 577 13.14 -31.40 6.08
CA ARG A 577 12.57 -30.32 5.26
C ARG A 577 13.61 -29.31 4.71
N TYR A 578 14.81 -29.24 5.31
CA TYR A 578 15.88 -28.32 4.91
C TYR A 578 16.88 -28.96 3.91
N ARG A 579 16.74 -30.24 3.57
CA ARG A 579 17.75 -31.00 2.81
C ARG A 579 18.11 -30.41 1.44
N THR A 580 17.13 -29.82 0.76
CA THR A 580 17.31 -29.15 -0.55
C THR A 580 17.81 -27.71 -0.46
N HIS A 581 18.07 -27.20 0.75
CA HIS A 581 18.42 -25.79 1.02
C HIS A 581 19.78 -25.63 1.72
N VAL A 582 20.57 -26.71 1.82
CA VAL A 582 21.92 -26.68 2.41
C VAL A 582 22.84 -25.81 1.56
N LEU A 583 23.70 -25.03 2.22
CA LEU A 583 24.65 -24.12 1.58
C LEU A 583 26.10 -24.51 1.88
N THR A 584 26.96 -24.31 0.88
CA THR A 584 28.41 -24.26 1.07
C THR A 584 28.83 -22.97 1.79
N LEU A 585 30.04 -22.96 2.37
CA LEU A 585 30.58 -21.77 3.04
C LEU A 585 30.69 -20.56 2.09
N ASP A 586 31.12 -20.80 0.84
CA ASP A 586 31.25 -19.74 -0.17
C ASP A 586 29.89 -19.13 -0.55
N GLU A 587 28.83 -19.95 -0.67
CA GLU A 587 27.48 -19.42 -0.89
C GLU A 587 26.99 -18.58 0.29
N VAL A 588 27.29 -18.99 1.54
CA VAL A 588 26.96 -18.18 2.73
C VAL A 588 27.69 -16.84 2.70
N GLN A 589 28.98 -16.83 2.39
CA GLN A 589 29.75 -15.59 2.28
C GLN A 589 29.20 -14.68 1.17
N ASN A 590 28.85 -15.24 0.00
CA ASN A 590 28.26 -14.50 -1.12
C ASN A 590 26.88 -13.91 -0.77
N ILE A 591 26.05 -14.65 -0.04
CA ILE A 591 24.75 -14.16 0.47
C ILE A 591 24.98 -12.98 1.43
N ILE A 592 25.86 -13.12 2.42
CA ILE A 592 26.16 -12.08 3.41
C ILE A 592 26.77 -10.84 2.72
N ALA A 593 27.63 -11.01 1.71
CA ALA A 593 28.16 -9.92 0.91
C ALA A 593 27.07 -9.17 0.13
N THR A 594 26.08 -9.90 -0.40
CA THR A 594 24.92 -9.33 -1.10
C THR A 594 24.06 -8.49 -0.15
N ASP A 595 23.73 -9.03 1.04
CA ASP A 595 23.00 -8.31 2.09
C ASP A 595 23.72 -6.99 2.48
N ARG A 596 25.06 -7.04 2.63
CA ARG A 596 25.88 -5.86 2.92
C ARG A 596 25.88 -4.83 1.79
N ALA A 597 25.84 -5.27 0.53
CA ALA A 597 25.77 -4.37 -0.62
C ALA A 597 24.41 -3.64 -0.69
N GLN A 598 23.30 -4.35 -0.46
CA GLN A 598 21.96 -3.77 -0.42
C GLN A 598 21.81 -2.68 0.66
N VAL A 599 22.38 -2.88 1.85
CA VAL A 599 22.34 -1.86 2.92
C VAL A 599 23.19 -0.62 2.60
N ARG A 600 24.21 -0.75 1.74
CA ARG A 600 25.07 0.38 1.31
C ARG A 600 24.42 1.25 0.24
N SER A 601 23.61 0.70 -0.67
CA SER A 601 22.91 1.49 -1.69
C SER A 601 21.82 2.37 -1.08
N HIS A 602 21.03 1.83 -0.15
CA HIS A 602 19.96 2.55 0.60
C HIS A 602 20.45 3.68 1.53
N ARG A 603 21.76 3.97 1.58
CA ARG A 603 22.34 5.16 2.26
C ARG A 603 22.81 6.24 1.28
N ARG A 604 22.68 6.04 -0.03
CA ARG A 604 23.12 6.96 -1.09
C ARG A 604 21.98 7.50 -1.96
N SER A 605 20.81 6.88 -1.86
CA SER A 605 19.49 7.42 -2.23
C SER A 605 18.86 8.12 -1.04
#